data_AF-A0A1F3D8P7-F1
#
_entry.id   AF-A0A1F3D8P7-F1
#
_cell.length_a   1.000
_cell.length_b   1.000
_cell.length_c   1.000
_cell.angle_alpha   90.00
_cell.angle_beta   90.00
_cell.angle_gamma   90.00
#
_symmetry.space_group_name_H-M   'P 1'
#
loop_
_entity.id
_entity.type
_entity.pdbx_description
1 polymer ?
#
loop_
_entity_poly.entity_id
_entity_poly.type
_entity_poly.pdbx_seq_one_letter_code
_entity_poly.pdbx_strand_id
1 'polypeptide(L)'
;MANSNQFRSTVGWITILSGIVGFISYFLVAGSVNFNFDFFSNPVLIFSIPDVNIGMLRWSMIADIFGYYLLLLPALYFIHEWLRDKTAWRNLITFCGTSYILVGAVGASILSVTWTTFLTKFPISTPEQQETIKLLFESFSLMVGNGMWNLFDTIVCGVWMVSIGIFIKREKSFFGWFTIIVGVISLFDGLGNILEIKAMADIAVNLYLILAPAWAIFLGVSIVNKSALNNS
;
A
#
# COMPACT_ATOMS: atom_id res chain seq x y z
N MET A 1 12.79 -30.26 -11.82
CA MET A 1 11.58 -29.74 -12.51
C MET A 1 10.35 -29.65 -11.59
N ALA A 2 10.18 -30.50 -10.56
CA ALA A 2 9.06 -30.38 -9.60
C ALA A 2 9.11 -29.09 -8.74
N ASN A 3 10.30 -28.55 -8.47
CA ASN A 3 10.51 -27.42 -7.57
C ASN A 3 10.10 -26.05 -8.15
N SER A 4 10.18 -25.85 -9.47
CA SER A 4 9.88 -24.55 -10.10
C SER A 4 8.38 -24.27 -10.24
N ASN A 5 7.58 -25.30 -10.56
CA ASN A 5 6.12 -25.18 -10.62
C ASN A 5 5.51 -24.95 -9.23
N GLN A 6 6.03 -25.63 -8.21
CA GLN A 6 5.59 -25.46 -6.83
C GLN A 6 5.93 -24.05 -6.32
N PHE A 7 7.16 -23.58 -6.54
CA PHE A 7 7.56 -22.21 -6.20
C PHE A 7 6.65 -21.16 -6.83
N ARG A 8 6.39 -21.26 -8.14
CA ARG A 8 5.51 -20.33 -8.86
C ARG A 8 4.09 -20.32 -8.29
N SER A 9 3.52 -21.51 -8.02
CA SER A 9 2.20 -21.64 -7.41
C SER A 9 2.15 -20.95 -6.05
N THR A 10 3.15 -21.18 -5.19
CA THR A 10 3.25 -20.55 -3.88
C THR A 10 3.32 -19.01 -3.98
N VAL A 11 4.15 -18.48 -4.89
CA VAL A 11 4.20 -17.02 -5.15
C VAL A 11 2.82 -16.49 -5.55
N GLY A 12 2.15 -17.16 -6.48
CA GLY A 12 0.81 -16.75 -6.95
C GLY A 12 -0.21 -16.70 -5.82
N TRP A 13 -0.29 -17.74 -4.99
CA TRP A 13 -1.23 -17.78 -3.86
C TRP A 13 -0.92 -16.77 -2.77
N ILE A 14 0.36 -16.56 -2.43
CA ILE A 14 0.76 -15.51 -1.48
C ILE A 14 0.37 -14.13 -2.01
N THR A 15 0.52 -13.88 -3.31
CA THR A 15 0.14 -12.60 -3.93
C THR A 15 -1.39 -12.38 -3.89
N ILE A 16 -2.19 -13.44 -4.13
CA ILE A 16 -3.66 -13.37 -3.97
C ILE A 16 -4.02 -13.03 -2.52
N LEU A 17 -3.38 -13.72 -1.56
CA LEU A 17 -3.59 -13.46 -0.14
C LEU A 17 -3.24 -12.02 0.22
N SER A 18 -2.16 -11.47 -0.34
CA SER A 18 -1.77 -10.05 -0.19
C SER A 18 -2.94 -9.13 -0.54
N GLY A 19 -3.55 -9.29 -1.71
CA GLY A 19 -4.67 -8.44 -2.13
C GLY A 19 -5.93 -8.63 -1.28
N ILE A 20 -6.24 -9.85 -0.84
CA ILE A 20 -7.36 -10.08 0.09
C ILE A 20 -7.12 -9.35 1.41
N VAL A 21 -5.92 -9.48 1.98
CA VAL A 21 -5.55 -8.80 3.24
C VAL A 21 -5.51 -7.29 3.05
N GLY A 22 -5.12 -6.77 1.88
CA GLY A 22 -5.17 -5.36 1.54
C GLY A 22 -6.59 -4.80 1.56
N PHE A 23 -7.57 -5.53 1.00
CA PHE A 23 -8.98 -5.15 1.14
C PHE A 23 -9.46 -5.20 2.59
N ILE A 24 -9.04 -6.21 3.36
CA ILE A 24 -9.37 -6.29 4.79
C ILE A 24 -8.82 -5.05 5.53
N SER A 25 -7.58 -4.63 5.27
CA SER A 25 -7.00 -3.39 5.82
C SER A 25 -7.90 -2.19 5.53
N TYR A 26 -8.27 -2.00 4.26
CA TYR A 26 -9.11 -0.88 3.83
C TYR A 26 -10.48 -0.86 4.52
N PHE A 27 -11.17 -1.99 4.61
CA PHE A 27 -12.47 -2.06 5.29
C PHE A 27 -12.36 -1.91 6.81
N LEU A 28 -11.30 -2.43 7.42
CA LEU A 28 -11.06 -2.27 8.85
C LEU A 28 -10.80 -0.80 9.21
N VAL A 29 -10.00 -0.08 8.44
CA VAL A 29 -9.75 1.34 8.72
C VAL A 29 -11.02 2.16 8.51
N ALA A 30 -11.74 1.95 7.40
CA ALA A 30 -13.01 2.63 7.15
C ALA A 30 -14.04 2.38 8.27
N GLY A 31 -14.20 1.12 8.69
CA GLY A 31 -15.09 0.77 9.79
C GLY A 31 -14.63 1.32 11.14
N SER A 32 -13.33 1.45 11.38
CA SER A 32 -12.80 1.97 12.65
C SER A 32 -13.12 3.44 12.91
N VAL A 33 -13.31 4.22 11.83
CA VAL A 33 -13.65 5.65 11.87
C VAL A 33 -15.08 5.91 11.40
N ASN A 34 -15.95 4.90 11.42
CA ASN A 34 -17.35 5.02 11.00
C ASN A 34 -17.54 5.62 9.59
N PHE A 35 -16.65 5.26 8.66
CA PHE A 35 -16.61 5.76 7.28
C PHE A 35 -16.44 7.28 7.16
N ASN A 36 -15.93 7.94 8.21
CA ASN A 36 -15.51 9.33 8.15
C ASN A 36 -14.10 9.40 7.53
N PHE A 37 -14.06 9.52 6.20
CA PHE A 37 -12.81 9.59 5.44
C PHE A 37 -12.07 10.93 5.57
N ASP A 38 -12.73 11.97 6.11
CA ASP A 38 -12.07 13.27 6.36
C ASP A 38 -10.91 13.13 7.37
N PHE A 39 -10.94 12.08 8.21
CA PHE A 39 -9.83 11.69 9.08
C PHE A 39 -8.49 11.56 8.34
N PHE A 40 -8.47 11.06 7.10
CA PHE A 40 -7.22 10.88 6.36
C PHE A 40 -6.58 12.21 5.94
N SER A 41 -7.39 13.25 5.71
CA SER A 41 -6.89 14.60 5.44
C SER A 41 -6.68 15.44 6.71
N ASN A 42 -7.36 15.09 7.80
CA ASN A 42 -7.21 15.74 9.11
C ASN A 42 -7.24 14.68 10.23
N PRO A 43 -6.06 14.14 10.60
CA PRO A 43 -5.97 13.04 11.55
C PRO A 43 -6.55 13.36 12.94
N VAL A 44 -6.55 14.63 13.35
CA VAL A 44 -7.05 15.06 14.67
C VAL A 44 -8.56 14.85 14.81
N LEU A 45 -9.30 14.77 13.69
CA LEU A 45 -10.75 14.52 13.72
C LEU A 45 -11.13 13.23 14.44
N ILE A 46 -10.22 12.25 14.51
CA ILE A 46 -10.49 10.97 15.19
C ILE A 46 -10.93 11.12 16.65
N PHE A 47 -10.46 12.15 17.35
CA PHE A 47 -10.84 12.39 18.74
C PHE A 47 -12.26 12.94 18.89
N SER A 48 -12.87 13.39 17.79
CA SER A 48 -14.24 13.90 17.74
C SER A 48 -15.21 12.91 17.08
N ILE A 49 -14.71 11.85 16.46
CA ILE A 49 -15.55 10.80 15.86
C ILE A 49 -16.14 9.96 16.99
N PRO A 50 -17.48 9.82 17.06
CA PRO A 50 -18.11 8.93 18.04
C PRO A 50 -17.75 7.47 17.74
N ASP A 51 -17.63 6.66 18.79
CA ASP A 51 -17.50 5.20 18.70
C ASP A 51 -16.34 4.68 17.83
N VAL A 52 -15.19 5.37 17.85
CA VAL A 52 -13.97 4.90 17.16
C VAL A 52 -13.54 3.53 17.70
N ASN A 53 -13.41 2.55 16.79
CA ASN A 53 -12.97 1.21 17.16
C ASN A 53 -11.43 1.09 17.07
N ILE A 54 -10.77 1.33 18.21
CA ILE A 54 -9.30 1.25 18.35
C ILE A 54 -8.76 -0.12 17.93
N GLY A 55 -9.50 -1.21 18.20
CA GLY A 55 -9.10 -2.56 17.83
C GLY A 55 -9.07 -2.76 16.31
N MET A 56 -10.11 -2.30 15.61
CA MET A 56 -10.15 -2.31 14.15
C MET A 56 -9.06 -1.43 13.54
N LEU A 57 -8.79 -0.26 14.12
CA LEU A 57 -7.72 0.63 13.66
C LEU A 57 -6.33 -0.01 13.83
N ARG A 58 -6.11 -0.77 14.91
CA ARG A 58 -4.87 -1.53 15.09
C ARG A 58 -4.73 -2.60 14.02
N TRP A 59 -5.79 -3.40 13.83
CA TRP A 59 -5.77 -4.53 12.91
C TRP A 59 -5.78 -4.08 11.45
N SER A 60 -6.30 -2.90 11.12
CA SER A 60 -6.17 -2.33 9.78
C SER A 60 -4.70 -2.09 9.47
N MET A 61 -3.95 -1.43 10.35
CA MET A 61 -2.52 -1.20 10.14
C MET A 61 -1.70 -2.49 10.11
N ILE A 62 -2.04 -3.50 10.93
CA ILE A 62 -1.38 -4.82 10.84
C ILE A 62 -1.70 -5.50 9.50
N ALA A 63 -2.97 -5.47 9.07
CA ALA A 63 -3.35 -5.97 7.76
C ALA A 63 -2.65 -5.18 6.64
N ASP A 64 -2.43 -3.88 6.81
CA ASP A 64 -1.72 -3.03 5.87
C ASP A 64 -0.28 -3.52 5.63
N ILE A 65 0.46 -3.76 6.73
CA ILE A 65 1.83 -4.32 6.73
C ILE A 65 1.92 -5.55 5.81
N PHE A 66 0.96 -6.48 5.93
CA PHE A 66 1.00 -7.71 5.17
C PHE A 66 0.38 -7.58 3.78
N GLY A 67 -0.76 -6.90 3.68
CA GLY A 67 -1.61 -6.87 2.49
C GLY A 67 -1.09 -5.98 1.37
N TYR A 68 -0.65 -4.77 1.71
CA TYR A 68 -0.09 -3.84 0.72
C TYR A 68 1.41 -4.02 0.51
N TYR A 69 2.12 -4.71 1.43
CA TYR A 69 3.57 -4.73 1.42
C TYR A 69 4.17 -6.14 1.55
N LEU A 70 4.33 -6.70 2.75
CA LEU A 70 5.25 -7.84 2.98
C LEU A 70 4.90 -9.09 2.16
N LEU A 71 3.61 -9.38 1.95
CA LEU A 71 3.20 -10.53 1.14
C LEU A 71 3.44 -10.32 -0.37
N LEU A 72 3.78 -9.11 -0.82
CA LEU A 72 4.22 -8.85 -2.20
C LEU A 72 5.69 -9.19 -2.45
N LEU A 73 6.52 -9.41 -1.41
CA LEU A 73 7.95 -9.71 -1.58
C LEU A 73 8.22 -10.89 -2.51
N PRO A 74 7.55 -12.05 -2.39
CA PRO A 74 7.78 -13.16 -3.31
C PRO A 74 7.43 -12.81 -4.76
N ALA A 75 6.37 -12.02 -4.97
CA ALA A 75 5.97 -11.56 -6.30
C ALA A 75 7.01 -10.60 -6.89
N LEU A 76 7.53 -9.68 -6.08
CA LEU A 76 8.60 -8.75 -6.48
C LEU A 76 9.83 -9.48 -6.98
N TYR A 77 10.33 -10.47 -6.23
CA TYR A 77 11.50 -11.25 -6.63
C TYR A 77 11.22 -12.21 -7.79
N PHE A 78 9.99 -12.73 -7.89
CA PHE A 78 9.56 -13.46 -9.08
C PHE A 78 9.61 -12.57 -10.34
N ILE A 79 9.12 -11.34 -10.25
CA ILE A 79 9.18 -10.35 -11.34
C ILE A 79 10.63 -9.95 -11.63
N HIS A 80 11.49 -9.81 -10.61
CA HIS A 80 12.91 -9.56 -10.79
C HIS A 80 13.55 -10.59 -11.71
N GLU A 81 13.38 -11.88 -11.41
CA GLU A 81 13.92 -12.95 -12.25
C GLU A 81 13.33 -12.95 -13.65
N TRP A 82 12.01 -12.72 -13.79
CA TRP A 82 11.36 -12.64 -15.10
C TRP A 82 11.84 -11.46 -15.97
N LEU A 83 12.30 -10.37 -15.35
CA LEU A 83 12.86 -9.20 -16.03
C LEU A 83 14.32 -9.40 -16.48
N ARG A 84 15.00 -10.46 -16.04
CA ARG A 84 16.44 -10.71 -16.30
C ARG A 84 16.83 -10.54 -17.76
N ASP A 85 16.06 -11.12 -18.67
CA ASP A 85 16.36 -11.11 -20.10
C ASP A 85 15.56 -10.02 -20.86
N LYS A 86 14.85 -9.15 -20.14
CA LYS A 86 13.96 -8.13 -20.72
C LYS A 86 14.52 -6.72 -20.63
N THR A 87 15.34 -6.41 -19.62
CA THR A 87 15.85 -5.06 -19.40
C THR A 87 17.07 -5.01 -18.48
N ALA A 88 18.03 -4.13 -18.80
CA ALA A 88 19.15 -3.81 -17.92
C ALA A 88 18.72 -3.06 -16.65
N TRP A 89 17.53 -2.43 -16.66
CA TRP A 89 16.99 -1.65 -15.54
C TRP A 89 16.37 -2.52 -14.42
N ARG A 90 16.44 -3.85 -14.53
CA ARG A 90 15.84 -4.79 -13.57
C ARG A 90 16.17 -4.43 -12.11
N ASN A 91 17.43 -4.14 -11.81
CA ASN A 91 17.85 -3.86 -10.43
C ASN A 91 17.22 -2.57 -9.90
N LEU A 92 17.09 -1.54 -10.74
CA LEU A 92 16.41 -0.29 -10.38
C LEU A 92 14.91 -0.52 -10.16
N ILE A 93 14.26 -1.26 -11.06
CA ILE A 93 12.82 -1.58 -10.94
C ILE A 93 12.55 -2.35 -9.63
N THR A 94 13.40 -3.33 -9.31
CA THR A 94 13.29 -4.08 -8.06
C THR A 94 13.62 -3.22 -6.85
N PHE A 95 14.61 -2.31 -6.94
CA PHE A 95 14.87 -1.35 -5.86
C PHE A 95 13.62 -0.52 -5.57
N CYS A 96 12.96 0.05 -6.58
CA CYS A 96 11.72 0.81 -6.40
C CYS A 96 10.63 -0.02 -5.70
N GLY A 97 10.41 -1.26 -6.14
CA GLY A 97 9.43 -2.16 -5.51
C GLY A 97 9.80 -2.56 -4.07
N THR A 98 11.09 -2.80 -3.79
CA THR A 98 11.56 -3.09 -2.43
C THR A 98 11.42 -1.86 -1.52
N SER A 99 11.75 -0.67 -2.02
CA SER A 99 11.57 0.59 -1.30
C SER A 99 10.12 0.84 -0.94
N TYR A 100 9.20 0.64 -1.89
CA TYR A 100 7.76 0.68 -1.66
C TYR A 100 7.34 -0.25 -0.51
N ILE A 101 7.67 -1.54 -0.62
CA ILE A 101 7.29 -2.53 0.40
C ILE A 101 7.86 -2.18 1.77
N LEU A 102 9.13 -1.76 1.83
CA LEU A 102 9.79 -1.49 3.11
C LEU A 102 9.23 -0.22 3.78
N VAL A 103 9.14 0.88 3.04
CA VAL A 103 8.68 2.17 3.60
C VAL A 103 7.21 2.07 4.03
N GLY A 104 6.37 1.51 3.17
CA GLY A 104 4.98 1.21 3.49
C GLY A 104 4.82 0.40 4.78
N ALA A 105 5.50 -0.75 4.89
CA ALA A 105 5.42 -1.61 6.06
C ALA A 105 5.92 -0.94 7.35
N VAL A 106 6.98 -0.13 7.27
CA VAL A 106 7.48 0.63 8.43
C VAL A 106 6.47 1.68 8.86
N GLY A 107 5.89 2.43 7.92
CA GLY A 107 4.85 3.42 8.21
C GLY A 107 3.64 2.80 8.93
N ALA A 108 3.11 1.71 8.38
CA ALA A 108 1.99 0.99 8.97
C ALA A 108 2.34 0.43 10.36
N SER A 109 3.56 -0.07 10.56
CA SER A 109 4.04 -0.54 11.86
C SER A 109 4.04 0.57 12.90
N ILE A 110 4.51 1.77 12.54
CA ILE A 110 4.49 2.95 13.44
C ILE A 110 3.05 3.27 13.83
N LEU A 111 2.15 3.44 12.85
CA LEU A 111 0.76 3.84 13.08
C LEU A 111 -0.03 2.79 13.87
N SER A 112 0.25 1.50 13.68
CA SER A 112 -0.39 0.43 14.46
C SER A 112 -0.18 0.58 15.98
N VAL A 113 0.93 1.19 16.38
CA VAL A 113 1.30 1.42 17.79
C VAL A 113 0.94 2.83 18.24
N THR A 114 1.31 3.85 17.46
CA THR A 114 1.15 5.24 17.90
C THR A 114 -0.32 5.64 17.99
N TRP A 115 -1.13 5.33 16.97
CA TRP A 115 -2.56 5.67 16.99
C TRP A 115 -3.27 5.03 18.19
N THR A 116 -3.04 3.73 18.41
CA THR A 116 -3.68 3.00 19.50
C THR A 116 -3.24 3.52 20.87
N THR A 117 -1.97 3.85 21.03
CA THR A 117 -1.42 4.39 22.28
C THR A 117 -2.01 5.76 22.62
N PHE A 118 -2.16 6.64 21.62
CA PHE A 118 -2.71 7.98 21.84
C PHE A 118 -4.22 7.94 22.12
N LEU A 119 -4.99 7.17 21.34
CA LEU A 119 -6.44 7.03 21.52
C LEU A 119 -6.81 6.42 22.87
N THR A 120 -6.01 5.47 23.37
CA THR A 120 -6.26 4.86 24.69
C THR A 120 -5.91 5.78 25.86
N LYS A 121 -4.90 6.66 25.71
CA LYS A 121 -4.48 7.59 26.77
C LYS A 121 -5.32 8.87 26.82
N PHE A 122 -5.83 9.32 25.69
CA PHE A 122 -6.59 10.56 25.56
C PHE A 122 -7.75 10.71 26.57
N PRO A 123 -8.67 9.73 26.74
CA PRO A 123 -9.83 9.91 27.62
C PRO A 123 -9.50 9.98 29.12
N ILE A 124 -8.32 9.52 29.54
CA ILE A 124 -7.90 9.50 30.94
C ILE A 124 -6.87 10.58 31.28
N SER A 125 -6.53 11.43 30.32
CA SER A 125 -5.52 12.49 30.43
C SER A 125 -6.11 13.83 30.84
N THR A 126 -5.32 14.71 31.44
CA THR A 126 -5.74 16.10 31.74
C THR A 126 -5.95 16.90 30.45
N PRO A 127 -6.67 18.04 30.48
CA PRO A 127 -6.87 18.87 29.28
C PRO A 127 -5.55 19.30 28.60
N GLU A 128 -4.53 19.65 29.38
CA GLU A 128 -3.20 20.01 28.86
C GLU A 128 -2.50 18.81 28.18
N GLN A 129 -2.61 17.62 28.79
CA GLN A 129 -2.08 16.39 28.20
C GLN A 129 -2.85 15.97 26.94
N GLN A 130 -4.16 16.21 26.88
CA GLN A 130 -4.98 15.93 25.71
C GLN A 130 -4.56 16.75 24.49
N GLU A 131 -4.27 18.05 24.67
CA GLU A 131 -3.74 18.88 23.59
C GLU A 131 -2.36 18.40 23.13
N THR A 132 -1.50 17.98 24.06
CA THR A 132 -0.21 17.37 23.72
C THR A 132 -0.39 16.07 22.93
N ILE A 133 -1.34 15.22 23.31
CA ILE A 133 -1.65 13.97 22.60
C ILE A 133 -2.15 14.26 21.18
N LYS A 134 -3.02 15.25 20.98
CA LYS A 134 -3.51 15.64 19.64
C LYS A 134 -2.36 16.07 18.74
N LEU A 135 -1.47 16.94 19.24
CA LEU A 135 -0.31 17.42 18.49
C LEU A 135 0.63 16.27 18.09
N LEU A 136 0.92 15.36 19.03
CA LEU A 136 1.76 14.19 18.74
C LEU A 136 1.08 13.24 17.76
N PHE A 137 -0.21 12.96 17.95
CA PHE A 137 -0.99 12.12 17.05
C PHE A 137 -0.95 12.66 15.62
N GLU A 138 -1.21 13.96 15.45
CA GLU A 138 -1.14 14.63 14.16
C GLU A 138 0.26 14.54 13.58
N SER A 139 1.30 14.87 14.35
CA SER A 139 2.69 14.84 13.90
C SER A 139 3.10 13.45 13.39
N PHE A 140 2.79 12.39 14.12
CA PHE A 140 3.07 11.02 13.68
C PHE A 140 2.25 10.64 12.43
N SER A 141 0.99 11.05 12.37
CA SER A 141 0.11 10.76 11.23
C SER A 141 0.59 11.47 9.97
N LEU A 142 0.99 12.74 10.05
CA LEU A 142 1.52 13.50 8.92
C LEU A 142 2.90 13.01 8.49
N MET A 143 3.77 12.65 9.45
CA MET A 143 5.09 12.10 9.15
C MET A 143 4.98 10.81 8.34
N VAL A 144 4.06 9.91 8.72
CA VAL A 144 3.84 8.66 7.98
C VAL A 144 3.01 8.90 6.72
N GLY A 145 1.81 9.47 6.84
CA GLY A 145 0.88 9.67 5.73
C GLY A 145 1.43 10.60 4.66
N ASN A 146 1.76 11.84 5.00
CA ASN A 146 2.24 12.81 4.01
C ASN A 146 3.71 12.56 3.64
N GLY A 147 4.55 12.26 4.63
CA GLY A 147 6.00 12.12 4.43
C GLY A 147 6.42 10.78 3.85
N MET A 148 6.13 9.68 4.54
CA MET A 148 6.59 8.36 4.11
C MET A 148 5.76 7.84 2.93
N TRP A 149 4.44 7.77 3.09
CA TRP A 149 3.54 7.17 2.11
C TRP A 149 3.36 8.10 0.90
N ASN A 150 2.75 9.25 1.10
CA ASN A 150 2.33 10.07 -0.03
C ASN A 150 3.50 10.72 -0.79
N LEU A 151 4.56 11.17 -0.11
CA LEU A 151 5.68 11.85 -0.78
C LEU A 151 6.70 10.88 -1.38
N PHE A 152 7.06 9.81 -0.67
CA PHE A 152 8.12 8.89 -1.13
C PHE A 152 7.58 7.58 -1.69
N ASP A 153 6.76 6.87 -0.92
CA ASP A 153 6.28 5.52 -1.22
C ASP A 153 5.50 5.45 -2.54
N THR A 154 4.59 6.39 -2.76
CA THR A 154 3.77 6.47 -3.98
C THR A 154 4.61 6.70 -5.24
N ILE A 155 5.70 7.47 -5.14
CA ILE A 155 6.58 7.73 -6.28
C ILE A 155 7.33 6.46 -6.65
N VAL A 156 7.95 5.78 -5.69
CA VAL A 156 8.69 4.54 -5.97
C VAL A 156 7.74 3.41 -6.38
N CYS A 157 6.53 3.33 -5.82
CA CYS A 157 5.48 2.43 -6.26
C CYS A 157 5.07 2.72 -7.71
N GLY A 158 4.80 3.98 -8.03
CA GLY A 158 4.42 4.42 -9.35
C GLY A 158 5.48 4.08 -10.41
N VAL A 159 6.75 4.36 -10.13
CA VAL A 159 7.86 3.99 -11.01
C VAL A 159 7.96 2.47 -11.17
N TRP A 160 7.82 1.70 -10.07
CA TRP A 160 7.83 0.24 -10.11
C TRP A 160 6.71 -0.31 -10.99
N MET A 161 5.47 0.08 -10.73
CA MET A 161 4.25 -0.36 -11.43
C MET A 161 4.27 0.02 -12.91
N VAL A 162 4.58 1.28 -13.25
CA VAL A 162 4.67 1.71 -14.65
C VAL A 162 5.75 0.90 -15.37
N SER A 163 6.92 0.72 -14.75
CA SER A 163 8.03 -0.02 -15.36
C SER A 163 7.65 -1.47 -15.64
N ILE A 164 7.14 -2.22 -14.66
CA ILE A 164 6.75 -3.62 -14.87
C ILE A 164 5.58 -3.72 -15.86
N GLY A 165 4.63 -2.77 -15.80
CA GLY A 165 3.46 -2.73 -16.68
C GLY A 165 3.81 -2.60 -18.15
N ILE A 166 4.84 -1.81 -18.50
CA ILE A 166 5.36 -1.68 -19.87
C ILE A 166 5.82 -3.04 -20.42
N PHE A 167 6.50 -3.86 -19.60
CA PHE A 167 6.95 -5.19 -20.02
C PHE A 167 5.79 -6.19 -20.04
N ILE A 168 4.91 -6.16 -19.04
CA ILE A 168 3.71 -7.03 -18.97
C ILE A 168 2.83 -6.81 -20.19
N LYS A 169 2.65 -5.55 -20.63
CA LYS A 169 1.81 -5.18 -21.78
C LYS A 169 2.21 -5.90 -23.06
N ARG A 170 3.50 -6.25 -23.23
CA ARG A 170 3.99 -7.00 -24.40
C ARG A 170 3.49 -8.44 -24.45
N GLU A 171 3.24 -9.04 -23.29
CA GLU A 171 2.73 -10.42 -23.17
C GLU A 171 1.21 -10.44 -22.98
N LYS A 172 0.67 -9.47 -22.22
CA LYS A 172 -0.75 -9.30 -21.92
C LYS A 172 -1.13 -7.82 -21.89
N SER A 173 -1.68 -7.35 -23.00
CA SER A 173 -2.04 -5.93 -23.17
C SER A 173 -2.96 -5.40 -22.06
N PHE A 174 -4.06 -6.10 -21.75
CA PHE A 174 -5.02 -5.66 -20.73
C PHE A 174 -4.38 -5.52 -19.34
N PHE A 175 -3.70 -6.57 -18.86
CA PHE A 175 -3.09 -6.54 -17.53
C PHE A 175 -1.90 -5.58 -17.43
N GLY A 176 -1.14 -5.43 -18.53
CA GLY A 176 -0.07 -4.44 -18.59
C GLY A 176 -0.59 -3.01 -18.50
N TRP A 177 -1.65 -2.69 -19.24
CA TRP A 177 -2.31 -1.38 -19.13
C TRP A 177 -2.89 -1.14 -17.74
N PHE A 178 -3.56 -2.13 -17.16
CA PHE A 178 -4.07 -2.03 -15.79
C PHE A 178 -2.94 -1.70 -14.81
N THR A 179 -1.82 -2.41 -14.87
CA THR A 179 -0.65 -2.17 -14.02
C THR A 179 -0.06 -0.76 -14.23
N ILE A 180 0.01 -0.29 -15.47
CA ILE A 180 0.45 1.09 -15.78
C ILE A 180 -0.50 2.11 -15.17
N ILE A 181 -1.82 1.91 -15.28
CA ILE A 181 -2.82 2.84 -14.72
C ILE A 181 -2.69 2.93 -13.20
N VAL A 182 -2.53 1.78 -12.50
CA VAL A 182 -2.27 1.78 -11.06
C VAL A 182 -1.01 2.58 -10.71
N GLY A 183 0.06 2.39 -11.48
CA GLY A 183 1.31 3.14 -11.29
C GLY A 183 1.15 4.64 -11.54
N VAL A 184 0.44 5.04 -12.59
CA VAL A 184 0.16 6.45 -12.90
C VAL A 184 -0.68 7.11 -11.80
N ILE A 185 -1.70 6.40 -11.28
CA ILE A 185 -2.50 6.89 -10.15
C ILE A 185 -1.61 7.09 -8.92
N SER A 186 -0.72 6.15 -8.62
CA SER A 186 0.24 6.30 -7.52
C SER A 186 1.17 7.52 -7.74
N LEU A 187 1.67 7.74 -8.96
CA LEU A 187 2.45 8.95 -9.27
C LEU A 187 1.63 10.24 -9.10
N PHE A 188 0.33 10.22 -9.43
CA PHE A 188 -0.54 11.37 -9.25
C PHE A 188 -0.78 11.69 -7.78
N ASP A 189 -0.81 10.69 -6.91
CA ASP A 189 -0.84 10.93 -5.47
C ASP A 189 0.43 11.67 -5.02
N GLY A 190 1.61 11.14 -5.35
CA GLY A 190 2.88 11.77 -4.98
C GLY A 190 3.08 13.17 -5.56
N LEU A 191 2.75 13.36 -6.84
CA LEU A 191 2.81 14.68 -7.47
C LEU A 191 1.76 15.65 -6.89
N GLY A 192 0.57 15.16 -6.56
CA GLY A 192 -0.47 15.95 -5.90
C GLY A 192 0.00 16.48 -4.55
N ASN A 193 0.71 15.66 -3.77
CA ASN A 193 1.29 16.09 -2.49
C ASN A 193 2.48 17.04 -2.67
N ILE A 194 3.38 16.80 -3.63
CA ILE A 194 4.51 17.70 -3.92
C ILE A 194 4.04 19.09 -4.36
N LEU A 195 3.01 19.14 -5.20
CA LEU A 195 2.46 20.38 -5.76
C LEU A 195 1.36 20.98 -4.88
N GLU A 196 1.08 20.37 -3.72
CA GLU A 196 0.03 20.77 -2.78
C GLU A 196 -1.38 20.85 -3.40
N ILE A 197 -1.64 20.02 -4.43
CA ILE A 197 -2.94 19.90 -5.09
C ILE A 197 -3.77 18.83 -4.38
N LYS A 198 -4.40 19.22 -3.27
CA LYS A 198 -5.15 18.32 -2.37
C LYS A 198 -6.15 17.41 -3.10
N ALA A 199 -6.97 17.96 -4.00
CA ALA A 199 -7.98 17.16 -4.72
C ALA A 199 -7.36 16.05 -5.58
N MET A 200 -6.18 16.30 -6.17
CA MET A 200 -5.47 15.30 -6.97
C MET A 200 -4.91 14.19 -6.08
N ALA A 201 -4.28 14.54 -4.96
CA ALA A 201 -3.78 13.60 -3.97
C ALA A 201 -4.91 12.72 -3.40
N ASP A 202 -5.98 13.33 -2.90
CA ASP A 202 -7.10 12.62 -2.28
C ASP A 202 -7.79 11.64 -3.24
N ILE A 203 -8.02 12.05 -4.50
CA ILE A 203 -8.63 11.16 -5.50
C ILE A 203 -7.67 10.01 -5.84
N ALA A 204 -6.39 10.32 -6.03
CA ALA A 204 -5.39 9.34 -6.43
C ALA A 204 -5.17 8.28 -5.34
N VAL A 205 -5.00 8.68 -4.08
CA VAL A 205 -4.78 7.74 -2.96
C VAL A 205 -5.99 6.82 -2.78
N ASN A 206 -7.22 7.35 -2.84
CA ASN A 206 -8.43 6.53 -2.69
C ASN A 206 -8.61 5.51 -3.82
N LEU A 207 -8.31 5.90 -5.07
CA LEU A 207 -8.29 4.95 -6.18
C LEU A 207 -7.18 3.90 -5.99
N TYR A 208 -5.99 4.33 -5.60
CA TYR A 208 -4.86 3.43 -5.37
C TYR A 208 -5.18 2.35 -4.32
N LEU A 209 -5.79 2.71 -3.19
CA LEU A 209 -6.18 1.79 -2.12
C LEU A 209 -7.16 0.70 -2.61
N ILE A 210 -7.94 0.95 -3.65
CA ILE A 210 -8.83 -0.07 -4.22
C ILE A 210 -8.12 -0.88 -5.31
N LEU A 211 -7.34 -0.20 -6.16
CA LEU A 211 -6.76 -0.80 -7.34
C LEU A 211 -5.52 -1.65 -7.04
N ALA A 212 -4.71 -1.30 -6.03
CA ALA A 212 -3.51 -2.06 -5.68
C ALA A 212 -3.83 -3.47 -5.13
N PRO A 213 -4.80 -3.67 -4.22
CA PRO A 213 -5.21 -5.01 -3.80
C PRO A 213 -5.84 -5.82 -4.94
N ALA A 214 -6.64 -5.17 -5.79
CA ALA A 214 -7.16 -5.80 -7.00
C ALA A 214 -6.02 -6.25 -7.93
N TRP A 215 -5.02 -5.40 -8.16
CA TRP A 215 -3.83 -5.72 -8.93
C TRP A 215 -3.08 -6.93 -8.37
N ALA A 216 -2.89 -7.02 -7.06
CA ALA A 216 -2.22 -8.16 -6.43
C ALA A 216 -2.99 -9.47 -6.70
N ILE A 217 -4.33 -9.46 -6.59
CA ILE A 217 -5.16 -10.63 -6.92
C ILE A 217 -5.02 -11.01 -8.40
N PHE A 218 -5.12 -10.05 -9.31
CA PHE A 218 -4.98 -10.30 -10.76
C PHE A 218 -3.59 -10.84 -11.13
N LEU A 219 -2.52 -10.30 -10.53
CA LEU A 219 -1.16 -10.79 -10.70
C LEU A 219 -1.05 -12.23 -10.20
N GLY A 220 -1.49 -12.48 -8.97
CA GLY A 220 -1.39 -13.79 -8.34
C GLY A 220 -2.17 -14.87 -9.11
N VAL A 221 -3.40 -14.58 -9.55
CA VAL A 221 -4.18 -15.48 -10.43
C VAL A 221 -3.44 -15.73 -11.75
N SER A 222 -2.80 -14.71 -12.32
CA SER A 222 -2.03 -14.87 -13.55
C SER A 222 -0.78 -15.74 -13.36
N ILE A 223 -0.14 -15.67 -12.19
CA ILE A 223 0.99 -16.51 -11.78
C ILE A 223 0.53 -17.95 -11.45
N VAL A 224 -0.66 -18.17 -10.89
CA VAL A 224 -1.17 -19.54 -10.69
C VAL A 224 -1.51 -20.19 -12.04
N ASN A 225 -2.21 -19.45 -12.91
CA ASN A 225 -2.75 -19.99 -14.16
C ASN A 225 -1.75 -20.10 -15.31
N LYS A 226 -0.44 -19.85 -15.09
CA LYS A 226 0.59 -19.83 -16.16
C LYS A 226 0.26 -18.91 -17.32
N SER A 227 -0.59 -17.93 -17.06
CA SER A 227 -1.17 -17.13 -18.12
C SER A 227 -0.36 -15.87 -18.36
N ALA A 228 0.26 -15.26 -17.33
CA ALA A 228 1.20 -14.14 -17.48
C ALA A 228 2.58 -14.49 -16.94
N LEU A 229 3.63 -13.91 -17.53
CA LEU A 229 5.03 -14.00 -17.11
C LEU A 229 5.64 -15.39 -17.36
N ASN A 230 5.73 -15.78 -18.62
CA ASN A 230 6.49 -16.99 -18.99
C ASN A 230 7.97 -16.63 -19.11
N ASN A 231 8.83 -17.41 -18.47
CA ASN A 231 10.24 -17.44 -18.83
C ASN A 231 10.30 -18.13 -20.19
N SER A 232 10.56 -17.36 -21.24
CA SER A 232 10.93 -17.88 -22.56
C SER A 232 12.22 -18.69 -22.45
#